data_AF-A0A6P0TSQ7-F1
#
_entry.id   AF-A0A6P0TSQ7-F1
#
_cell.length_a   1.000
_cell.length_b   1.000
_cell.length_c   1.000
_cell.angle_alpha   90.00
_cell.angle_beta   90.00
_cell.angle_gamma   90.00
#
_symmetry.space_group_name_H-M   'P 1'
#
loop_
_entity.id
_entity.type
_entity.pdbx_description
1 polymer ?
#
loop_
_entity_poly.entity_id
_entity_poly.type
_entity_poly.pdbx_seq_one_letter_code
_entity_poly.pdbx_strand_id
1 'polypeptide(L)'
;MEIIQFDVSHEDTCMPNWTFEVEEIASDKIIRNVAIQQVRRGCPGHPKTISALVKDRPLSTISTEDLAQATCIRGKSCGMVLGECISQIAQN
;
A
#
# COMPACT_ATOMS: atom_id res chain seq x y z
N MET A 1 15.99 -5.46 -6.99
CA MET A 1 14.66 -5.75 -6.39
C MET A 1 14.82 -5.68 -4.88
N GLU A 2 14.01 -4.84 -4.26
CA GLU A 2 14.00 -4.52 -2.84
C GLU A 2 12.68 -5.01 -2.23
N ILE A 3 12.73 -5.49 -0.98
CA ILE A 3 11.53 -5.89 -0.23
C ILE A 3 11.37 -4.90 0.92
N ILE A 4 10.26 -4.18 0.94
CA ILE A 4 9.96 -3.15 1.95
C ILE A 4 8.73 -3.59 2.74
N GLN A 5 8.84 -3.57 4.06
CA GLN A 5 7.79 -4.02 4.96
C GLN A 5 7.30 -2.87 5.84
N PHE A 6 5.99 -2.78 6.01
CA PHE A 6 5.36 -1.82 6.91
C PHE A 6 4.48 -2.57 7.91
N ASP A 7 4.68 -2.27 9.18
CA ASP A 7 3.80 -2.65 10.29
C ASP A 7 3.11 -1.39 10.81
N VAL A 8 1.83 -1.26 10.48
CA VAL A 8 0.95 -0.19 10.95
C VAL A 8 -0.09 -0.72 11.94
N SER A 9 0.24 -1.77 12.71
CA SER A 9 -0.63 -2.34 13.74
C SER A 9 -1.01 -1.38 14.87
N HIS A 10 -0.29 -0.26 15.00
CA HIS A 10 -0.62 0.83 15.90
C HIS A 10 -1.78 1.70 15.41
N GLU A 11 -2.17 1.60 14.15
CA GLU A 11 -3.27 2.35 13.54
C GLU A 11 -4.60 1.57 13.62
N ASP A 12 -5.73 2.29 13.65
CA ASP A 12 -7.04 1.65 13.50
C ASP A 12 -7.31 1.30 12.03
N THR A 13 -6.72 0.19 11.58
CA THR A 13 -6.89 -0.36 10.23
C THR A 13 -7.15 -1.86 10.27
N CYS A 14 -7.74 -2.40 9.20
CA CYS A 14 -7.92 -3.84 9.04
C CYS A 14 -6.80 -4.55 8.28
N MET A 15 -5.79 -3.80 7.82
CA MET A 15 -4.65 -4.32 7.07
C MET A 15 -3.37 -3.75 7.72
N PRO A 16 -2.85 -4.37 8.78
CA PRO A 16 -1.73 -3.82 9.54
C PRO A 16 -0.37 -4.11 8.89
N ASN A 17 -0.24 -5.21 8.15
CA ASN A 17 1.04 -5.65 7.61
C ASN A 17 1.05 -5.62 6.09
N TRP A 18 2.03 -4.90 5.54
CA TRP A 18 2.21 -4.72 4.11
C TRP A 18 3.64 -5.10 3.74
N THR A 19 3.78 -5.79 2.61
CA THR A 19 5.09 -6.12 2.02
C THR A 19 5.05 -5.75 0.56
N PHE A 20 5.96 -4.88 0.14
CA PHE A 20 6.11 -4.43 -1.24
C PHE A 20 7.39 -5.03 -1.82
N GLU A 21 7.27 -5.61 -3.01
CA GLU A 21 8.42 -5.93 -3.85
C GLU A 21 8.58 -4.78 -4.84
N VAL A 22 9.70 -4.07 -4.74
CA VAL A 22 9.95 -2.84 -5.50
C VAL A 22 11.18 -3.05 -6.38
N GLU A 23 11.09 -2.61 -7.62
CA GLU A 23 12.21 -2.55 -8.55
C GLU A 23 12.50 -1.10 -8.90
N GLU A 24 13.74 -0.69 -8.68
CA GLU A 24 14.22 0.63 -9.11
C GLU A 24 14.58 0.58 -10.60
N ILE A 25 14.00 1.48 -11.38
CA ILE A 25 14.27 1.61 -12.82
C ILE A 25 14.55 3.07 -13.13
N ALA A 26 15.82 3.36 -13.45
CA ALA A 26 16.32 4.70 -13.73
C ALA A 26 16.04 5.70 -12.59
N SER A 27 15.03 6.56 -12.74
CA SER A 27 14.66 7.61 -11.77
C SER A 27 13.32 7.35 -11.08
N ASP A 28 12.77 6.14 -11.21
CA ASP A 28 11.48 5.77 -10.61
C ASP A 28 11.56 4.37 -9.99
N LYS A 29 10.55 4.03 -9.20
CA LYS A 29 10.38 2.73 -8.56
C LYS A 29 9.09 2.11 -9.06
N ILE A 30 9.14 0.83 -9.43
CA ILE A 30 7.98 0.05 -9.86
C ILE A 30 7.61 -0.93 -8.75
N ILE A 31 6.34 -0.94 -8.35
CA ILE A 31 5.81 -1.97 -7.45
C ILE A 31 5.58 -3.23 -8.28
N ARG A 32 6.42 -4.25 -8.12
CA ARG A 32 6.24 -5.56 -8.76
C ARG A 32 5.19 -6.41 -8.09
N ASN A 33 5.08 -6.28 -6.78
CA ASN A 33 4.10 -7.01 -6.01
C ASN A 33 3.77 -6.29 -4.71
N VAL A 34 2.57 -6.55 -4.20
CA VAL A 34 2.19 -6.17 -2.84
C VAL A 34 1.44 -7.32 -2.18
N ALA A 35 1.93 -7.73 -1.02
CA ALA A 35 1.27 -8.67 -0.14
C ALA A 35 0.72 -7.94 1.08
N ILE A 36 -0.55 -8.17 1.39
CA ILE A 36 -1.24 -7.50 2.49
C ILE A 36 -1.84 -8.59 3.37
N GLN A 37 -1.42 -8.64 4.63
CA GLN A 37 -1.92 -9.63 5.56
C GLN A 37 -3.22 -9.14 6.19
N GLN A 38 -4.31 -9.84 5.93
CA GLN A 38 -5.59 -9.55 6.54
C GLN A 38 -5.62 -9.99 8.00
N VAL A 39 -6.21 -9.18 8.86
CA VAL A 39 -6.71 -9.69 10.15
C VAL A 39 -8.05 -10.38 9.96
N ARG A 40 -8.42 -11.30 10.88
CA ARG A 40 -9.67 -12.11 10.81
C ARG A 40 -10.98 -11.32 10.63
N ARG A 41 -10.97 -9.99 10.83
CA ARG A 41 -12.12 -9.07 10.66
C ARG A 41 -11.83 -7.93 9.68
N GLY A 42 -11.07 -8.18 8.61
CA GLY A 42 -10.81 -7.21 7.54
C GLY A 42 -11.71 -7.35 6.33
N CYS A 43 -11.72 -6.34 5.47
CA CYS A 43 -12.48 -6.33 4.23
C CYS A 43 -11.89 -7.38 3.25
N PRO A 44 -12.59 -8.50 2.99
CA PRO A 44 -11.97 -9.67 2.34
C PRO A 44 -11.51 -9.39 0.90
N GLY A 45 -12.17 -8.48 0.18
CA GLY A 45 -11.87 -8.17 -1.22
C GLY A 45 -10.74 -7.14 -1.43
N HIS A 46 -10.45 -6.29 -0.45
CA HIS A 46 -9.56 -5.14 -0.66
C HIS A 46 -8.11 -5.50 -1.02
N PRO A 47 -7.47 -6.53 -0.43
CA PRO A 47 -6.09 -6.83 -0.79
C PRO A 47 -5.87 -7.20 -2.25
N LYS A 48 -6.81 -7.95 -2.85
CA LYS A 48 -6.73 -8.32 -4.26
C LYS A 48 -6.92 -7.10 -5.15
N THR A 49 -7.89 -6.24 -4.83
CA THR A 49 -8.13 -4.99 -5.56
C THR A 49 -6.94 -4.04 -5.47
N ILE A 50 -6.35 -3.88 -4.27
CA ILE A 50 -5.18 -3.04 -4.06
C ILE A 50 -3.98 -3.61 -4.81
N SER A 51 -3.74 -4.91 -4.73
CA SER A 51 -2.67 -5.57 -5.48
C SER A 51 -2.83 -5.36 -6.99
N ALA A 52 -4.04 -5.53 -7.53
CA ALA A 52 -4.31 -5.24 -8.93
C ALA A 52 -4.15 -3.76 -9.30
N LEU A 53 -4.42 -2.84 -8.37
CA LEU A 53 -4.32 -1.39 -8.61
C LEU A 53 -2.87 -0.93 -8.76
N VAL A 54 -1.92 -1.55 -8.04
CA VAL A 54 -0.53 -1.06 -7.94
C VAL A 54 0.52 -1.97 -8.59
N LYS A 55 0.17 -3.23 -8.86
CA LYS A 55 1.09 -4.18 -9.47
C LYS A 55 1.58 -3.70 -10.85
N ASP A 56 2.89 -3.82 -11.06
CA ASP A 56 3.63 -3.44 -12.25
C ASP A 56 3.46 -1.96 -12.64
N ARG A 57 3.15 -1.10 -11.66
CA ARG A 57 3.03 0.35 -11.87
C ARG A 57 4.19 1.12 -11.25
N PRO A 58 4.68 2.16 -11.93
CA PRO A 58 5.59 3.13 -11.33
C PRO A 58 4.90 3.91 -10.21
N LEU A 59 5.63 4.19 -9.13
CA LEU A 59 5.11 4.94 -7.98
C LEU A 59 4.59 6.31 -8.39
N SER A 60 5.28 6.98 -9.32
CA SER A 60 4.88 8.28 -9.87
C SER A 60 3.48 8.32 -10.49
N THR A 61 2.93 7.16 -10.88
CA THR A 61 1.60 7.05 -11.50
C THR A 61 0.47 6.88 -10.48
N ILE A 62 0.79 6.71 -9.20
CA ILE A 62 -0.17 6.44 -8.14
C ILE A 62 -0.41 7.73 -7.35
N SER A 63 -1.63 8.26 -7.43
CA SER A 63 -2.04 9.47 -6.70
C SER A 63 -2.19 9.18 -5.21
N THR A 64 -1.21 9.60 -4.42
CA THR A 64 -1.27 9.49 -2.95
C THR A 64 -2.30 10.45 -2.34
N GLU A 65 -2.60 11.56 -3.03
CA GLU A 65 -3.64 12.52 -2.64
C GLU A 65 -5.04 11.89 -2.70
N ASP A 66 -5.37 11.20 -3.80
CA ASP A 66 -6.67 10.51 -3.93
C ASP A 66 -6.82 9.40 -2.87
N LEU A 67 -5.73 8.68 -2.61
CA LEU A 67 -5.68 7.64 -1.58
C LEU A 67 -5.89 8.20 -0.17
N ALA A 68 -5.40 9.41 0.12
CA ALA A 68 -5.60 10.09 1.39
C ALA A 68 -7.07 10.49 1.65
N GLN A 69 -7.88 10.64 0.60
CA GLN A 69 -9.31 10.93 0.71
C GLN A 69 -10.17 9.68 0.92
N ALA A 70 -9.60 8.48 0.86
CA ALA A 70 -10.34 7.23 1.00
C ALA A 70 -10.91 7.05 2.42
N THR A 71 -12.21 6.78 2.54
CA THR A 71 -12.87 6.63 3.84
C THR A 71 -13.04 5.16 4.25
N CYS A 72 -13.16 4.92 5.56
CA CYS A 72 -13.49 3.63 6.13
C CYS A 72 -14.32 3.83 7.40
N ILE A 73 -15.04 2.79 7.84
CA ILE A 73 -15.67 2.76 9.16
C ILE A 73 -14.64 2.73 10.30
N ARG A 74 -13.38 2.38 9.97
CA ARG A 74 -12.23 2.46 10.88
C ARG A 74 -11.54 3.80 10.73
N GLY A 75 -10.76 4.19 11.72
CA GLY A 75 -10.02 5.45 11.73
C GLY A 75 -9.06 5.62 10.55
N LYS A 76 -8.46 4.53 10.05
CA LYS A 76 -7.54 4.55 8.91
C LYS A 76 -7.95 3.55 7.83
N SER A 77 -8.24 4.06 6.63
CA SER A 77 -8.61 3.21 5.50
C SER A 77 -7.39 2.52 4.88
N CYS A 78 -7.61 1.39 4.20
CA CYS A 78 -6.52 0.72 3.48
C CYS A 78 -5.97 1.58 2.33
N GLY A 79 -6.78 2.50 1.77
CA GLY A 79 -6.33 3.48 0.78
C GLY A 79 -5.37 4.48 1.40
N MET A 80 -5.72 5.06 2.55
CA MET A 80 -4.85 5.98 3.30
C MET A 80 -3.51 5.32 3.65
N VAL A 81 -3.54 4.10 4.20
CA VAL A 81 -2.33 3.34 4.53
C VAL A 81 -1.48 3.08 3.29
N LEU A 82 -2.10 2.68 2.17
CA LEU A 82 -1.37 2.49 0.90
C LEU A 82 -0.68 3.77 0.45
N GLY A 83 -1.35 4.92 0.54
CA GLY A 83 -0.78 6.22 0.17
C GLY A 83 0.43 6.60 1.02
N GLU A 84 0.36 6.33 2.33
CA GLU A 84 1.49 6.54 3.25
C GLU A 84 2.67 5.61 2.95
N CYS A 85 2.41 4.32 2.73
CA CYS A 85 3.46 3.38 2.34
C CYS A 85 4.15 3.82 1.05
N ILE A 86 3.38 4.17 0.01
CA ILE A 86 3.93 4.64 -1.27
C ILE A 86 4.78 5.90 -1.09
N SER A 87 4.30 6.86 -0.30
CA SER A 87 5.03 8.10 -0.04
C SER A 87 6.36 7.83 0.67
N GLN A 88 6.40 6.89 1.62
CA GLN A 88 7.62 6.49 2.30
C GLN A 88 8.58 5.72 1.38
N ILE A 89 8.08 4.83 0.52
CA ILE A 89 8.93 4.12 -0.46
C ILE A 89 9.57 5.11 -1.44
N ALA A 90 8.85 6.15 -1.85
CA ALA A 90 9.34 7.17 -2.78
C ALA A 90 10.42 8.10 -2.18
N GLN A 91 10.49 8.19 -0.84
CA GLN A 91 11.45 9.03 -0.11
C GLN A 91 12.72 8.29 0.35
N ASN A 92 12.65 6.95 0.44
CA ASN A 92 13.82 6.10 0.65
C ASN A 92 14.59 5.89 -0.65
#